data_AF-A0A9P9L6Y7-F1
#
_entry.id   AF-A0A9P9L6Y7-F1
#
_cell.length_a   1.000
_cell.length_b   1.000
_cell.length_c   1.000
_cell.angle_alpha   90.00
_cell.angle_beta   90.00
_cell.angle_gamma   90.00
#
_symmetry.space_group_name_H-M   'P 1'
#
loop_
_entity.id
_entity.type
_entity.pdbx_description
1 polymer ?
#
loop_
_entity_poly.entity_id
_entity_poly.type
_entity_poly.pdbx_seq_one_letter_code
_entity_poly.pdbx_strand_id
1 'polypeptide(L)'
;METEGREPLDAEKRACVQQVLNRFPDISLEFVASVVGPLDYKAEQVINHVFERQNSGEAYPKEQTEVISTLKEGSTEGMNGWIQKQREYTDPNRPAESPGSPGFELTQTMLAGDFPYVPMKSLVEILSNNKNHLYPAYIATLEIAANNMFHGAPLPWTPKKYPSPLNKRYEDKTLFVTLRSTQDATEGYLIPELALSRLVKGQQSLRLSTISIRRRDALSLQQAMASAQVSECEGCFAEYPLNYLIHCDGEQPHLFCSNCCATNAETQIAQSKHELQCMSIEDCSAGFSVGERAKFLSVDHIKALDRIEKDAQGVQQQNYQQQ
;
A
#
# COMPACT_ATOMS: atom_id res chain seq x y z
N MET A 1 -6.07 40.92 22.91
CA MET A 1 -4.84 41.30 22.17
C MET A 1 -3.87 40.15 22.34
N GLU A 2 -4.16 39.02 21.69
CA GLU A 2 -3.83 38.71 20.29
C GLU A 2 -2.46 38.02 20.23
N THR A 3 -2.50 36.70 20.46
CA THR A 3 -1.49 35.75 20.02
C THR A 3 -2.14 34.82 19.01
N GLU A 4 -2.58 35.37 17.89
CA GLU A 4 -3.01 34.64 16.71
C GLU A 4 -2.05 35.01 15.58
N GLY A 5 -1.37 34.04 14.97
CA GLY A 5 -0.55 34.34 13.79
C GLY A 5 0.58 33.39 13.42
N ARG A 6 0.86 32.31 14.18
CA ARG A 6 1.92 31.34 13.82
C ARG A 6 1.43 29.97 13.35
N GLU A 7 0.12 29.71 13.40
CA GLU A 7 -0.50 28.40 13.15
C GLU A 7 -0.88 28.04 11.69
N PRO A 8 -1.18 28.97 10.74
CA PRO A 8 -1.68 28.57 9.41
C PRO A 8 -0.62 27.90 8.53
N LEU A 9 0.59 28.46 8.50
CA LEU A 9 1.67 28.02 7.62
C LEU A 9 2.19 26.62 7.98
N ASP A 10 2.26 26.28 9.27
CA ASP A 10 2.69 24.93 9.70
C ASP A 10 1.58 23.89 9.48
N ALA A 11 0.31 24.28 9.55
CA ALA A 11 -0.80 23.40 9.25
C ALA A 11 -0.86 23.04 7.75
N GLU A 12 -0.66 24.02 6.87
CA GLU A 12 -0.60 23.82 5.41
C GLU A 12 0.59 22.96 5.00
N LYS A 13 1.77 23.20 5.57
CA LYS A 13 2.96 22.37 5.33
C LYS A 13 2.76 20.92 5.76
N ARG A 14 2.13 20.71 6.93
CA ARG A 14 1.78 19.36 7.43
C ARG A 14 0.72 18.69 6.56
N ALA A 15 -0.28 19.43 6.09
CA ALA A 15 -1.29 18.93 5.18
C ALA A 15 -0.68 18.49 3.84
N CYS A 16 0.28 19.27 3.30
CA CYS A 16 1.04 18.91 2.10
C CYS A 16 1.77 17.57 2.28
N VAL A 17 2.59 17.45 3.33
CA VAL A 17 3.35 16.22 3.61
C VAL A 17 2.40 15.03 3.79
N GLN A 18 1.27 15.21 4.48
CA GLN A 18 0.30 14.14 4.68
C GLN A 18 -0.36 13.68 3.37
N GLN A 19 -0.67 14.60 2.45
CA GLN A 19 -1.22 14.25 1.13
C GLN A 19 -0.23 13.46 0.28
N VAL A 20 1.06 13.83 0.32
CA VAL A 20 2.13 13.11 -0.38
C VAL A 20 2.29 11.69 0.19
N LEU A 21 2.31 11.54 1.51
CA LEU A 21 2.42 10.23 2.18
C LEU A 21 1.19 9.35 1.97
N ASN A 22 -0.01 9.94 1.87
CA ASN A 22 -1.21 9.18 1.52
C ASN A 22 -1.14 8.62 0.09
N ARG A 23 -0.49 9.34 -0.83
CA ARG A 23 -0.37 8.94 -2.25
C ARG A 23 0.79 7.97 -2.50
N PHE A 24 1.88 8.13 -1.74
CA PHE A 24 3.10 7.32 -1.78
C PHE A 24 3.48 6.90 -0.36
N PRO A 25 2.83 5.86 0.19
CA PRO A 25 3.02 5.46 1.59
C PRO A 25 4.41 4.89 1.89
N ASP A 26 5.20 4.59 0.86
CA ASP A 26 6.54 4.03 0.95
C ASP A 26 7.63 5.03 0.53
N ILE A 27 7.34 6.33 0.41
CA ILE A 27 8.33 7.35 0.01
C ILE A 27 9.20 7.82 1.19
N SER A 28 10.51 8.00 0.97
CA SER A 28 11.45 8.47 2.01
C SER A 28 11.09 9.86 2.52
N LEU A 29 10.96 10.00 3.85
CA LEU A 29 10.68 11.30 4.47
C LEU A 29 11.81 12.33 4.25
N GLU A 30 13.06 11.90 4.15
CA GLU A 30 14.19 12.77 3.82
C GLU A 30 14.08 13.31 2.39
N PHE A 31 13.68 12.44 1.46
CA PHE A 31 13.42 12.84 0.08
C PHE A 31 12.24 13.82 0.00
N VAL A 32 11.12 13.53 0.66
CA VAL A 32 9.98 14.45 0.74
C VAL A 32 10.42 15.80 1.31
N ALA A 33 11.18 15.82 2.41
CA ALA A 33 11.68 17.06 3.01
C ALA A 33 12.57 17.87 2.04
N SER A 34 13.38 17.21 1.22
CA SER A 34 14.20 17.88 0.20
C SER A 34 13.42 18.44 -0.98
N VAL A 35 12.24 17.89 -1.28
CA VAL A 35 11.42 18.24 -2.46
C VAL A 35 10.29 19.22 -2.13
N VAL A 36 9.70 19.14 -0.93
CA VAL A 36 8.58 20.01 -0.52
C VAL A 36 8.98 21.48 -0.39
N GLY A 37 10.22 21.77 0.02
CA GLY A 37 10.73 23.14 0.13
C GLY A 37 10.84 23.85 -1.23
N PRO A 38 11.56 23.25 -2.21
CA PRO A 38 11.66 23.78 -3.57
C PRO A 38 10.32 23.91 -4.31
N LEU A 39 9.32 23.10 -3.97
CA LEU A 39 7.98 23.10 -4.57
C LEU A 39 6.92 23.83 -3.72
N ASP A 40 7.37 24.72 -2.82
CA ASP A 40 6.53 25.63 -2.03
C ASP A 40 5.41 24.92 -1.25
N TYR A 41 5.66 23.68 -0.80
CA TYR A 41 4.71 22.85 -0.05
C TYR A 41 3.34 22.69 -0.73
N LYS A 42 3.33 22.65 -2.06
CA LYS A 42 2.14 22.32 -2.87
C LYS A 42 2.09 20.82 -3.15
N ALA A 43 1.16 20.13 -2.49
CA ALA A 43 1.04 18.67 -2.56
C ALA A 43 0.99 18.13 -4.00
N GLU A 44 0.19 18.75 -4.87
CA GLU A 44 0.07 18.32 -6.28
C GLU A 44 1.38 18.46 -7.06
N GLN A 45 2.17 19.52 -6.81
CA GLN A 45 3.44 19.72 -7.48
C GLN A 45 4.47 18.70 -7.03
N VAL A 46 4.51 18.40 -5.73
CA VAL A 46 5.38 17.36 -5.16
C VAL A 46 5.00 15.99 -5.70
N ILE A 47 3.70 15.68 -5.77
CA ILE A 47 3.19 14.43 -6.33
C ILE A 47 3.56 14.30 -7.81
N ASN A 48 3.38 15.35 -8.61
CA ASN A 48 3.74 15.36 -10.02
C ASN A 48 5.25 15.21 -10.23
N HIS A 49 6.06 15.88 -9.41
CA HIS A 49 7.52 15.73 -9.48
C HIS A 49 7.97 14.30 -9.17
N VAL A 50 7.35 13.63 -8.19
CA VAL A 50 7.59 12.22 -7.89
C VAL A 50 7.21 11.33 -9.07
N PHE A 51 6.07 11.61 -9.73
CA PHE A 51 5.66 10.89 -10.95
C PHE A 51 6.59 11.13 -12.13
N GLU A 52 7.05 12.35 -12.35
CA GLU A 52 7.98 12.72 -13.44
C GLU A 52 9.31 11.95 -13.32
N ARG A 53 9.86 11.84 -12.11
CA ARG A 53 11.07 11.03 -11.87
C ARG A 53 10.82 9.56 -12.14
N GLN A 54 9.69 9.03 -11.66
CA GLN A 54 9.29 7.65 -11.92
C GLN A 54 9.11 7.37 -13.42
N ASN A 55 8.56 8.33 -14.16
CA ASN A 55 8.36 8.26 -15.61
C ASN A 55 9.67 8.39 -16.40
N SER A 56 10.69 9.03 -15.80
CA SER A 56 12.04 9.15 -16.36
C SER A 56 12.91 7.92 -16.08
N GLY A 57 12.38 6.91 -15.39
CA GLY A 57 13.10 5.68 -15.03
C GLY A 57 13.88 5.78 -13.72
N GLU A 58 13.84 6.92 -13.03
CA GLU A 58 14.40 7.09 -11.69
C GLU A 58 13.35 6.70 -10.65
N ALA A 59 13.52 5.54 -10.01
CA ALA A 59 12.68 5.16 -8.87
C ALA A 59 12.84 6.21 -7.76
N TYR A 60 11.72 6.77 -7.27
CA TYR A 60 11.79 7.68 -6.12
C TYR A 60 12.35 6.94 -4.90
N PRO A 61 13.18 7.59 -4.06
CA PRO A 61 13.72 6.97 -2.86
C PRO A 61 12.58 6.50 -1.97
N LYS A 62 12.44 5.19 -1.83
CA LYS A 62 11.46 4.59 -0.95
C LYS A 62 12.02 4.55 0.46
N GLU A 63 11.17 4.80 1.46
CA GLU A 63 11.44 4.46 2.85
C GLU A 63 11.40 2.92 2.99
N GLN A 64 12.40 2.26 2.41
CA GLN A 64 12.81 0.97 2.94
C GLN A 64 13.39 1.33 4.30
N THR A 65 12.72 0.96 5.39
CA THR A 65 13.35 1.05 6.71
C THR A 65 14.68 0.34 6.56
N GLU A 66 15.83 1.01 6.73
CA GLU A 66 17.14 0.42 6.41
C GLU A 66 17.40 -0.88 7.22
N VAL A 67 16.65 -1.11 8.31
CA VAL A 67 16.57 -2.41 9.01
C VAL A 67 16.13 -3.55 8.09
N ILE A 68 15.15 -3.29 7.21
CA ILE A 68 14.62 -4.21 6.21
C ILE A 68 15.65 -4.44 5.09
N SER A 69 16.51 -3.47 4.75
CA SER A 69 17.63 -3.69 3.82
C SER A 69 18.77 -4.47 4.49
N THR A 70 19.10 -4.23 5.77
CA THR A 70 20.04 -5.07 6.53
C THR A 70 19.58 -6.53 6.58
N LEU A 71 18.27 -6.79 6.63
CA LEU A 71 17.69 -8.13 6.50
C LEU A 71 17.86 -8.75 5.09
N LYS A 72 18.11 -7.96 4.04
CA LYS A 72 18.33 -8.41 2.66
C LYS A 72 19.80 -8.66 2.32
N GLU A 73 20.73 -7.93 2.94
CA GLU A 73 22.16 -7.89 2.59
C GLU A 73 22.93 -9.22 2.75
N GLY A 74 22.29 -10.28 3.28
CA GLY A 74 22.86 -11.63 3.37
C GLY A 74 22.63 -12.56 2.17
N SER A 75 21.96 -12.11 1.08
CA SER A 75 21.55 -12.97 -0.03
C SER A 75 21.65 -12.24 -1.38
N THR A 76 22.20 -12.90 -2.40
CA THR A 76 22.43 -12.35 -3.75
C THR A 76 21.15 -12.03 -4.56
N GLU A 77 19.94 -12.22 -4.00
CA GLU A 77 18.68 -11.92 -4.68
C GLU A 77 17.64 -11.37 -3.69
N GLY A 78 17.28 -10.09 -3.84
CA GLY A 78 16.61 -9.22 -2.86
C GLY A 78 15.19 -9.57 -2.38
N MET A 79 14.68 -10.78 -2.66
CA MET A 79 13.44 -11.35 -2.09
C MET A 79 13.70 -12.59 -1.21
N ASN A 80 14.82 -13.29 -1.42
CA ASN A 80 15.14 -14.56 -0.78
C ASN A 80 15.65 -14.39 0.66
N GLY A 81 16.22 -13.23 0.99
CA GLY A 81 16.77 -12.94 2.33
C GLY A 81 15.72 -12.96 3.45
N TRP A 82 14.52 -12.45 3.21
CA TRP A 82 13.45 -12.47 4.22
C TRP A 82 12.89 -13.88 4.45
N ILE A 83 12.74 -14.66 3.37
CA ILE A 83 12.28 -16.04 3.44
C ILE A 83 13.27 -16.88 4.25
N GLN A 84 14.57 -16.64 4.06
CA GLN A 84 15.61 -17.28 4.85
C GLN A 84 15.52 -16.88 6.33
N LYS A 85 15.44 -15.58 6.65
CA LYS A 85 15.29 -15.10 8.04
C LYS A 85 14.04 -15.63 8.72
N GLN A 86 12.93 -15.71 7.99
CA GLN A 86 11.71 -16.34 8.48
C GLN A 86 11.95 -17.80 8.86
N ARG A 87 12.63 -18.58 8.00
CA ARG A 87 12.97 -19.98 8.31
C ARG A 87 13.87 -20.10 9.54
N GLU A 88 14.85 -19.21 9.69
CA GLU A 88 15.74 -19.15 10.86
C GLU A 88 14.95 -18.87 12.15
N TYR A 89 14.01 -17.91 12.13
CA TYR A 89 13.23 -17.57 13.32
C TYR A 89 12.14 -18.59 13.67
N THR A 90 11.68 -19.39 12.71
CA THR A 90 10.74 -20.48 12.93
C THR A 90 11.41 -21.85 13.08
N ASP A 91 12.75 -21.91 13.19
CA ASP A 91 13.46 -23.18 13.32
C ASP A 91 12.99 -23.92 14.59
N PRO A 92 12.39 -25.13 14.45
CA PRO A 92 11.96 -25.92 15.60
C PRO A 92 13.10 -26.33 16.53
N ASN A 93 14.37 -26.26 16.10
CA ASN A 93 15.54 -26.59 16.91
C ASN A 93 16.14 -25.38 17.62
N ARG A 94 15.62 -24.15 17.41
CA ARG A 94 16.07 -22.96 18.15
C ARG A 94 15.89 -23.20 19.66
N PRO A 95 16.94 -22.97 20.49
CA PRO A 95 16.85 -23.13 21.93
C PRO A 95 15.91 -22.08 22.51
N ALA A 96 15.05 -22.48 23.45
CA ALA A 96 14.10 -21.57 24.06
C ALA A 96 14.82 -20.45 24.84
N GLU A 97 14.28 -19.24 24.76
CA GLU A 97 14.74 -18.14 25.62
C GLU A 97 14.36 -18.42 27.07
N SER A 98 15.31 -18.21 27.99
CA SER A 98 15.07 -18.46 29.41
C SER A 98 14.08 -17.42 29.98
N PRO A 99 13.04 -17.83 30.73
CA PRO A 99 12.17 -16.87 31.41
C PRO A 99 12.99 -15.96 32.33
N GLY A 100 12.76 -14.65 32.21
CA GLY A 100 13.51 -13.63 32.95
C GLY A 100 14.89 -13.29 32.36
N SER A 101 15.25 -13.82 31.18
CA SER A 101 16.42 -13.32 30.45
C SER A 101 16.16 -11.89 29.94
N PRO A 102 17.21 -11.08 29.70
CA PRO A 102 17.05 -9.78 29.05
C PRO A 102 16.31 -9.87 27.70
N GLY A 103 16.54 -10.94 26.94
CA GLY A 103 15.84 -11.20 25.67
C GLY A 103 14.36 -11.48 25.85
N PHE A 104 13.99 -12.21 26.89
CA PHE A 104 12.60 -12.45 27.24
C PHE A 104 11.87 -11.16 27.64
N GLU A 105 12.46 -10.35 28.52
CA GLU A 105 11.87 -9.07 28.96
C GLU A 105 11.74 -8.06 27.81
N LEU A 106 12.74 -8.00 26.94
CA LEU A 106 12.71 -7.14 25.77
C LEU A 106 11.64 -7.62 24.75
N THR A 107 11.53 -8.93 24.54
CA THR A 107 10.48 -9.54 23.71
C THR A 107 9.09 -9.19 24.23
N GLN A 108 8.86 -9.30 25.54
CA GLN A 108 7.61 -8.90 26.18
C GLN A 108 7.28 -7.42 25.92
N THR A 109 8.28 -6.54 26.03
CA THR A 109 8.15 -5.09 25.80
C THR A 109 7.78 -4.79 24.33
N MET A 110 8.46 -5.44 23.38
CA MET A 110 8.18 -5.28 21.94
C MET A 110 6.77 -5.77 21.58
N LEU A 111 6.37 -6.95 22.07
CA LEU A 111 5.02 -7.48 21.86
C LEU A 111 3.94 -6.60 22.48
N ALA A 112 4.15 -6.11 23.71
CA ALA A 112 3.19 -5.25 24.39
C ALA A 112 2.93 -3.95 23.62
N GLY A 113 3.97 -3.41 22.97
CA GLY A 113 3.86 -2.22 22.14
C GLY A 113 3.11 -2.47 20.83
N ASP A 114 3.35 -3.60 20.17
CA ASP A 114 2.73 -3.95 18.88
C ASP A 114 1.31 -4.53 19.01
N PHE A 115 0.99 -5.06 20.19
CA PHE A 115 -0.32 -5.60 20.58
C PHE A 115 -0.87 -4.86 21.80
N PRO A 116 -1.14 -3.54 21.67
CA PRO A 116 -1.40 -2.67 22.80
C PRO A 116 -2.66 -3.04 23.57
N TYR A 117 -3.60 -3.79 23.01
CA TYR A 117 -4.83 -4.22 23.68
C TYR A 117 -4.79 -5.65 24.23
N VAL A 118 -3.72 -6.40 24.01
CA VAL A 118 -3.59 -7.77 24.54
C VAL A 118 -3.03 -7.70 25.98
N PRO A 119 -3.66 -8.35 26.97
CA PRO A 119 -3.13 -8.41 28.32
C PRO A 119 -1.74 -9.04 28.38
N MET A 120 -0.84 -8.49 29.21
CA MET A 120 0.52 -9.03 29.37
C MET A 120 0.49 -10.51 29.75
N LYS A 121 -0.42 -10.92 30.64
CA LYS A 121 -0.60 -12.31 31.03
C LYS A 121 -0.77 -13.23 29.81
N SER A 122 -1.59 -12.82 28.84
CA SER A 122 -1.85 -13.58 27.61
C SER A 122 -0.64 -13.60 26.69
N LEU A 123 0.09 -12.48 26.58
CA LEU A 123 1.35 -12.42 25.81
C LEU A 123 2.41 -13.36 26.40
N VAL A 124 2.52 -13.43 27.73
CA VAL A 124 3.43 -14.38 28.41
C VAL A 124 3.04 -15.83 28.16
N GLU A 125 1.74 -16.14 28.19
CA GLU A 125 1.24 -17.48 27.88
C GLU A 125 1.55 -17.87 26.43
N ILE A 126 1.28 -16.97 25.47
CA ILE A 126 1.61 -17.19 24.06
C ILE A 126 3.12 -17.36 23.88
N LEU A 127 3.95 -16.56 24.55
CA LEU A 127 5.41 -16.71 24.53
C LEU A 127 5.84 -18.09 25.03
N SER A 128 5.31 -18.54 26.17
CA SER A 128 5.67 -19.84 26.75
C SER A 128 5.35 -21.01 25.82
N ASN A 129 4.25 -20.91 25.06
CA ASN A 129 3.86 -21.90 24.05
C ASN A 129 4.73 -21.83 22.78
N ASN A 130 5.49 -20.75 22.60
CA ASN A 130 6.31 -20.45 21.42
C ASN A 130 7.80 -20.34 21.76
N LYS A 131 8.26 -21.11 22.75
CA LYS A 131 9.68 -21.16 23.19
C LYS A 131 10.25 -19.79 23.59
N ASN A 132 9.38 -18.86 23.98
CA ASN A 132 9.73 -17.49 24.34
C ASN A 132 10.39 -16.68 23.21
N HIS A 133 10.15 -17.06 21.94
CA HIS A 133 10.68 -16.33 20.79
C HIS A 133 9.71 -15.25 20.31
N LEU A 134 10.27 -14.10 19.92
CA LEU A 134 9.51 -12.93 19.48
C LEU A 134 8.68 -13.23 18.24
N TYR A 135 9.30 -13.68 17.15
CA TYR A 135 8.60 -13.84 15.87
C TYR A 135 7.49 -14.91 15.95
N PRO A 136 7.74 -16.15 16.42
CA PRO A 136 6.68 -17.15 16.56
C PRO A 136 5.51 -16.68 17.44
N ALA A 137 5.79 -16.04 18.59
CA ALA A 137 4.74 -15.52 19.46
C ALA A 137 3.96 -14.36 18.81
N TYR A 138 4.63 -13.51 18.04
CA TYR A 138 4.01 -12.44 17.27
C TYR A 138 3.03 -13.00 16.23
N ILE A 139 3.47 -13.98 15.45
CA ILE A 139 2.63 -14.64 14.44
C ILE A 139 1.45 -15.36 15.09
N ALA A 140 1.67 -16.12 16.16
CA ALA A 140 0.59 -16.77 16.91
C ALA A 140 -0.44 -15.75 17.43
N THR A 141 -0.01 -14.57 17.89
CA THR A 141 -0.91 -13.51 18.33
C THR A 141 -1.75 -12.96 17.16
N LEU A 142 -1.14 -12.77 15.99
CA LEU A 142 -1.86 -12.37 14.76
C LEU A 142 -2.88 -13.42 14.32
N GLU A 143 -2.52 -14.71 14.37
CA GLU A 143 -3.41 -15.82 14.00
C GLU A 143 -4.63 -15.91 14.91
N ILE A 144 -4.45 -15.75 16.23
CA ILE A 144 -5.57 -15.72 17.18
C ILE A 144 -6.50 -14.53 16.87
N ALA A 145 -5.94 -13.35 16.61
CA ALA A 145 -6.73 -12.17 16.25
C ALA A 145 -7.48 -12.36 14.92
N ALA A 146 -6.83 -12.97 13.92
CA ALA A 146 -7.45 -13.29 12.63
C ALA A 146 -8.57 -14.31 12.79
N ASN A 147 -8.37 -15.38 13.56
CA ASN A 147 -9.40 -16.39 13.81
C ASN A 147 -10.63 -15.80 14.49
N ASN A 148 -10.45 -14.87 15.42
CA ASN A 148 -11.56 -14.12 16.00
C ASN A 148 -12.31 -13.30 14.95
N MET A 149 -11.58 -12.58 14.09
CA MET A 149 -12.17 -11.70 13.08
C MET A 149 -12.89 -12.47 11.94
N PHE A 150 -12.31 -13.57 11.45
CA PHE A 150 -12.80 -14.28 10.27
C PHE A 150 -13.69 -15.48 10.58
N HIS A 151 -13.42 -16.16 11.70
CA HIS A 151 -14.12 -17.38 12.08
C HIS A 151 -15.01 -17.21 13.31
N GLY A 152 -15.06 -16.00 13.88
CA GLY A 152 -15.84 -15.72 15.09
C GLY A 152 -15.35 -16.49 16.32
N ALA A 153 -14.12 -17.02 16.27
CA ALA A 153 -13.54 -17.77 17.39
C ALA A 153 -13.40 -16.84 18.60
N PRO A 154 -13.77 -17.28 19.83
CA PRO A 154 -13.59 -16.44 21.00
C PRO A 154 -12.11 -16.15 21.24
N LEU A 155 -11.78 -14.91 21.61
CA LEU A 155 -10.44 -14.58 22.05
C LEU A 155 -10.14 -15.34 23.36
N PRO A 156 -8.92 -15.89 23.53
CA PRO A 156 -8.53 -16.52 24.79
C PRO A 156 -8.26 -15.50 25.90
N TRP A 157 -8.44 -14.19 25.62
CA TRP A 157 -8.28 -13.11 26.58
C TRP A 157 -9.37 -12.06 26.46
N THR A 158 -9.54 -11.29 27.53
CA THR A 158 -10.32 -10.05 27.52
C THR A 158 -9.42 -8.89 27.12
N PRO A 159 -9.74 -8.13 26.05
CA PRO A 159 -8.94 -6.98 25.65
C PRO A 159 -8.83 -5.94 26.77
N LYS A 160 -7.66 -5.33 26.89
CA LYS A 160 -7.45 -4.22 27.83
C LYS A 160 -8.32 -3.03 27.43
N LYS A 161 -8.81 -2.29 28.43
CA LYS A 161 -9.52 -1.03 28.21
C LYS A 161 -8.61 0.08 27.66
N TYR A 162 -7.34 0.08 28.09
CA TYR A 162 -6.36 1.08 27.70
C TYR A 162 -5.16 0.41 27.00
N PRO A 163 -4.63 1.03 25.93
CA PRO A 163 -3.51 0.48 25.19
C PRO A 163 -2.22 0.52 26.03
N SER A 164 -1.40 -0.52 25.94
CA SER A 164 -0.01 -0.46 26.38
C SER A 164 0.75 0.54 25.50
N PRO A 165 1.58 1.42 26.09
CA PRO A 165 2.37 2.34 25.30
C PRO A 165 3.46 1.58 24.53
N LEU A 166 3.62 1.89 23.24
CA LEU A 166 4.78 1.46 22.48
C LEU A 166 5.99 2.26 22.94
N ASN A 167 7.09 1.56 23.24
CA ASN A 167 8.34 2.23 23.59
C ASN A 167 8.87 2.97 22.36
N LYS A 168 9.08 4.29 22.48
CA LYS A 168 9.58 5.17 21.42
C LYS A 168 10.88 4.68 20.79
N ARG A 169 11.68 3.88 21.52
CA ARG A 169 12.90 3.26 21.01
C ARG A 169 12.62 2.26 19.88
N TYR A 170 11.48 1.58 19.93
CA TYR A 170 11.08 0.54 18.97
C TYR A 170 9.94 1.00 18.05
N GLU A 171 9.70 2.31 17.89
CA GLU A 171 8.80 2.81 16.84
C GLU A 171 9.42 2.57 15.45
N ASP A 172 8.60 2.42 14.41
CA ASP A 172 9.11 2.12 13.05
C ASP A 172 10.15 3.14 12.58
N LYS A 173 9.91 4.44 12.82
CA LYS A 173 10.82 5.53 12.46
C LYS A 173 12.14 5.56 13.24
N THR A 174 12.19 4.95 14.43
CA THR A 174 13.40 4.94 15.29
C THR A 174 14.12 3.61 15.27
N LEU A 175 13.50 2.58 14.71
CA LEU A 175 13.98 1.20 14.77
C LEU A 175 15.36 1.06 14.14
N PHE A 176 15.59 1.73 13.01
CA PHE A 176 16.89 1.75 12.34
C PHE A 176 17.98 2.43 13.15
N VAL A 177 17.71 3.64 13.65
CA VAL A 177 18.67 4.38 14.48
C VAL A 177 19.03 3.56 15.72
N THR A 178 18.06 2.87 16.31
CA THR A 178 18.27 1.98 17.45
C THR A 178 19.15 0.79 17.09
N LEU A 179 18.90 0.13 15.95
CA LEU A 179 19.73 -0.99 15.49
C LEU A 179 21.20 -0.58 15.29
N ARG A 180 21.45 0.61 14.72
CA ARG A 180 22.81 1.08 14.45
C ARG A 180 23.54 1.55 15.70
N SER A 181 22.82 2.03 16.71
CA SER A 181 23.39 2.63 17.91
C SER A 181 23.44 1.68 19.12
N THR A 182 22.76 0.53 19.05
CA THR A 182 22.73 -0.40 20.17
C THR A 182 24.08 -1.07 20.40
N GLN A 183 24.47 -1.18 21.66
CA GLN A 183 25.61 -1.98 22.12
C GLN A 183 25.14 -3.28 22.78
N ASP A 184 23.83 -3.44 22.98
CA ASP A 184 23.24 -4.64 23.56
C ASP A 184 23.05 -5.69 22.46
N ALA A 185 23.76 -6.80 22.59
CA ALA A 185 23.63 -7.93 21.66
C ALA A 185 22.19 -8.43 21.58
N THR A 186 21.44 -8.36 22.69
CA THR A 186 20.03 -8.78 22.79
C THR A 186 19.14 -7.94 21.89
N GLU A 187 19.26 -6.63 22.04
CA GLU A 187 18.53 -5.67 21.22
C GLU A 187 18.94 -5.77 19.74
N GLY A 188 20.22 -6.00 19.47
CA GLY A 188 20.76 -6.18 18.13
C GLY A 188 20.14 -7.35 17.36
N TYR A 189 19.85 -8.49 18.01
CA TYR A 189 19.22 -9.64 17.33
C TYR A 189 17.68 -9.58 17.32
N LEU A 190 17.04 -8.95 18.32
CA LEU A 190 15.58 -8.84 18.39
C LEU A 190 15.00 -7.77 17.46
N ILE A 191 15.72 -6.68 17.18
CA ILE A 191 15.23 -5.64 16.26
C ILE A 191 14.96 -6.18 14.84
N PRO A 192 15.87 -6.95 14.21
CA PRO A 192 15.59 -7.58 12.93
C PRO A 192 14.40 -8.55 12.98
N GLU A 193 14.25 -9.31 14.07
CA GLU A 193 13.12 -10.23 14.28
C GLU A 193 11.78 -9.46 14.43
N LEU A 194 11.77 -8.32 15.12
CA LEU A 194 10.63 -7.41 15.22
C LEU A 194 10.26 -6.81 13.86
N ALA A 195 11.26 -6.34 13.10
CA ALA A 195 11.05 -5.74 11.78
C ALA A 195 10.40 -6.73 10.81
N LEU A 196 10.86 -7.99 10.80
CA LEU A 196 10.24 -9.05 10.01
C LEU A 196 8.79 -9.33 10.47
N SER A 197 8.55 -9.36 11.77
CA SER A 197 7.20 -9.55 12.34
C SER A 197 6.22 -8.47 11.87
N ARG A 198 6.65 -7.21 11.89
CA ARG A 198 5.85 -6.06 11.40
C ARG A 198 5.61 -6.10 9.90
N LEU A 199 6.61 -6.52 9.12
CA LEU A 199 6.46 -6.70 7.68
C LEU A 199 5.35 -7.72 7.37
N VAL A 200 5.33 -8.86 8.07
CA VAL A 200 4.29 -9.89 7.91
C VAL A 200 2.92 -9.36 8.32
N LYS A 201 2.82 -8.63 9.43
CA LYS A 201 1.57 -7.96 9.86
C LYS A 201 1.04 -6.99 8.79
N GLY A 202 1.93 -6.20 8.18
CA GLY A 202 1.59 -5.28 7.09
C GLY A 202 1.04 -6.02 5.87
N GLN A 203 1.72 -7.09 5.43
CA GLN A 203 1.26 -7.93 4.32
C GLN A 203 -0.11 -8.56 4.59
N GLN A 204 -0.34 -9.06 5.81
CA GLN A 204 -1.64 -9.60 6.20
C GLN A 204 -2.72 -8.50 6.15
N SER A 205 -2.45 -7.33 6.72
CA SER A 205 -3.39 -6.20 6.74
C SER A 205 -3.80 -5.76 5.32
N LEU A 206 -2.84 -5.69 4.39
CA LEU A 206 -3.10 -5.39 2.96
C LEU A 206 -3.95 -6.46 2.26
N ARG A 207 -3.70 -7.74 2.54
CA ARG A 207 -4.54 -8.83 2.02
C ARG A 207 -5.98 -8.71 2.53
N LEU A 208 -6.14 -8.41 3.82
CA LEU A 208 -7.46 -8.26 4.45
C LEU A 208 -8.23 -7.03 3.96
N SER A 209 -7.56 -5.90 3.75
CA SER A 209 -8.19 -4.72 3.16
C SER A 209 -8.66 -5.00 1.74
N THR A 210 -7.84 -5.68 0.93
CA THR A 210 -8.20 -6.09 -0.43
C THR A 210 -9.43 -6.99 -0.46
N ILE A 211 -9.50 -8.00 0.41
CA ILE A 211 -10.67 -8.89 0.53
C ILE A 211 -11.91 -8.09 0.97
N SER A 212 -11.76 -7.17 1.91
CA SER A 212 -12.87 -6.35 2.41
C SER A 212 -13.43 -5.40 1.36
N ILE A 213 -12.56 -4.81 0.52
CA ILE A 213 -12.97 -4.00 -0.65
C ILE A 213 -13.78 -4.86 -1.61
N ARG A 214 -13.23 -6.00 -2.04
CA ARG A 214 -13.92 -6.93 -2.95
C ARG A 214 -15.28 -7.37 -2.43
N ARG A 215 -15.40 -7.63 -1.12
CA ARG A 215 -16.67 -8.02 -0.49
C ARG A 215 -17.67 -6.87 -0.49
N ARG A 216 -17.23 -5.64 -0.21
CA ARG A 216 -18.09 -4.44 -0.26
C ARG A 216 -18.60 -4.21 -1.68
N ASP A 217 -17.72 -4.34 -2.66
CA ASP A 217 -18.06 -4.20 -4.08
C ASP A 217 -19.09 -5.26 -4.50
N ALA A 218 -18.89 -6.51 -4.09
CA ALA A 218 -19.85 -7.59 -4.35
C ALA A 218 -21.23 -7.35 -3.71
N LEU A 219 -21.27 -6.84 -2.47
CA LEU A 219 -22.52 -6.49 -1.79
C LEU A 219 -23.20 -5.29 -2.46
N SER A 220 -22.44 -4.27 -2.86
CA SER A 220 -22.96 -3.11 -3.60
C SER A 220 -23.55 -3.54 -4.94
N LEU A 221 -22.86 -4.43 -5.67
CA LEU A 221 -23.35 -5.02 -6.90
C LEU A 221 -24.68 -5.75 -6.68
N GLN A 222 -24.75 -6.64 -5.67
CA GLN A 222 -25.96 -7.39 -5.35
C GLN A 222 -27.14 -6.47 -4.97
N GLN A 223 -26.89 -5.40 -4.22
CA GLN A 223 -27.92 -4.42 -3.85
C GLN A 223 -28.43 -3.62 -5.04
N ALA A 224 -27.55 -3.16 -5.93
CA ALA A 224 -27.94 -2.43 -7.13
C ALA A 224 -28.74 -3.31 -8.12
N MET A 225 -28.38 -4.59 -8.23
CA MET A 225 -29.16 -5.57 -8.98
C MET A 225 -30.55 -5.77 -8.34
N ALA A 226 -30.63 -5.88 -7.01
CA ALA A 226 -31.89 -6.06 -6.32
C ALA A 226 -32.81 -4.80 -6.35
N SER A 227 -32.23 -3.60 -6.47
CA SER A 227 -32.97 -2.34 -6.57
C SER A 227 -33.34 -1.92 -8.00
N ALA A 228 -33.04 -2.76 -9.01
CA ALA A 228 -33.23 -2.47 -10.43
C ALA A 228 -32.55 -1.16 -10.89
N GLN A 229 -31.52 -0.69 -10.18
CA GLN A 229 -30.67 0.42 -10.61
C GLN A 229 -29.54 -0.08 -11.52
N VAL A 230 -29.93 -0.88 -12.51
CA VAL A 230 -29.05 -1.47 -13.50
C VAL A 230 -29.32 -0.88 -14.87
N SER A 231 -28.30 -0.81 -15.70
CA SER A 231 -28.38 -0.42 -17.10
C SER A 231 -27.55 -1.41 -17.91
N GLU A 232 -27.83 -1.51 -19.20
CA GLU A 232 -27.12 -2.42 -20.09
C GLU A 232 -25.81 -1.81 -20.58
N CYS A 233 -24.78 -2.64 -20.71
CA CYS A 233 -23.57 -2.31 -21.44
C CYS A 233 -23.84 -2.39 -22.95
N GLU A 234 -23.57 -1.33 -23.70
CA GLU A 234 -23.79 -1.30 -25.16
C GLU A 234 -22.84 -2.21 -25.94
N GLY A 235 -21.71 -2.61 -25.34
CA GLY A 235 -20.73 -3.49 -26.00
C GLY A 235 -21.08 -4.98 -25.89
N CYS A 236 -21.60 -5.43 -24.74
CA CYS A 236 -21.86 -6.86 -24.48
C CYS A 236 -23.31 -7.18 -24.11
N PHE A 237 -24.17 -6.17 -24.02
CA PHE A 237 -25.60 -6.28 -23.69
C PHE A 237 -25.89 -6.98 -22.34
N ALA A 238 -24.89 -7.04 -21.45
CA ALA A 238 -25.10 -7.49 -20.08
C ALA A 238 -25.49 -6.32 -19.18
N GLU A 239 -26.34 -6.60 -18.19
CA GLU A 239 -26.79 -5.62 -17.19
C GLU A 239 -25.71 -5.41 -16.12
N TYR A 240 -25.46 -4.15 -15.79
CA TYR A 240 -24.57 -3.74 -14.71
C TYR A 240 -25.22 -2.62 -13.90
N PRO A 241 -24.87 -2.46 -12.62
CA PRO A 241 -25.21 -1.25 -11.89
C PRO A 241 -24.71 0.00 -12.62
N LEU A 242 -25.51 1.06 -12.64
CA LEU A 242 -25.15 2.28 -13.37
C LEU A 242 -23.79 2.86 -12.93
N ASN A 243 -23.44 2.75 -11.65
CA ASN A 243 -22.15 3.21 -11.10
C ASN A 243 -20.94 2.34 -11.47
N TYR A 244 -21.16 1.19 -12.12
CA TYR A 244 -20.12 0.30 -12.66
C TYR A 244 -19.93 0.47 -14.16
N LEU A 245 -20.84 1.21 -14.82
CA LEU A 245 -20.71 1.56 -16.21
C LEU A 245 -19.81 2.79 -16.37
N ILE A 246 -19.06 2.76 -17.45
CA ILE A 246 -18.18 3.81 -17.92
C ILE A 246 -18.90 4.51 -19.05
N HIS A 247 -18.91 5.84 -19.02
CA HIS A 247 -19.56 6.62 -20.05
C HIS A 247 -18.54 7.35 -20.93
N CYS A 248 -18.85 7.48 -22.22
CA CYS A 248 -18.10 8.40 -23.09
C CYS A 248 -18.49 9.87 -22.80
N ASP A 249 -17.71 10.81 -23.34
CA ASP A 249 -17.98 12.25 -23.25
C ASP A 249 -18.84 12.76 -24.44
N GLY A 250 -19.59 11.86 -25.08
CA GLY A 250 -20.51 12.20 -26.17
C GLY A 250 -21.73 13.00 -25.72
N GLU A 251 -22.44 13.63 -26.66
CA GLU A 251 -23.68 14.39 -26.35
C GLU A 251 -24.75 13.53 -25.67
N GLN A 252 -24.83 12.26 -26.08
CA GLN A 252 -25.54 11.21 -25.36
C GLN A 252 -24.49 10.25 -24.81
N PRO A 253 -24.38 10.08 -23.47
CA PRO A 253 -23.35 9.24 -22.88
C PRO A 253 -23.66 7.76 -23.16
N HIS A 254 -22.82 7.13 -23.99
CA HIS A 254 -22.87 5.69 -24.22
C HIS A 254 -22.25 4.93 -23.05
N LEU A 255 -22.88 3.84 -22.62
CA LEU A 255 -22.52 3.13 -21.39
C LEU A 255 -21.85 1.77 -21.67
N PHE A 256 -20.68 1.56 -21.08
CA PHE A 256 -19.89 0.34 -21.27
C PHE A 256 -19.38 -0.23 -19.93
N CYS A 257 -19.24 -1.56 -19.83
CA CYS A 257 -18.59 -2.16 -18.67
C CYS A 257 -17.06 -2.05 -18.77
N SER A 258 -16.37 -2.13 -17.62
CA SER A 258 -14.90 -2.04 -17.55
C SER A 258 -14.17 -3.01 -18.46
N ASN A 259 -14.73 -4.21 -18.65
CA ASN A 259 -14.12 -5.24 -19.48
C ASN A 259 -14.18 -4.85 -20.97
N CYS A 260 -15.33 -4.37 -21.45
CA CYS A 260 -15.46 -3.88 -22.84
C CYS A 260 -14.52 -2.69 -23.09
N CYS A 261 -14.45 -1.74 -22.14
CA CYS A 261 -13.50 -0.63 -22.21
C CYS A 261 -12.04 -1.08 -22.23
N ALA A 262 -11.66 -2.04 -21.39
CA ALA A 262 -10.30 -2.59 -21.37
C ALA A 262 -9.95 -3.29 -22.68
N THR A 263 -10.84 -4.13 -23.22
CA THR A 263 -10.63 -4.80 -24.52
C THR A 263 -10.55 -3.82 -25.68
N ASN A 264 -11.36 -2.75 -25.67
CA ASN A 264 -11.22 -1.68 -26.67
C ASN A 264 -9.85 -1.01 -26.54
N ALA A 265 -9.41 -0.68 -25.33
CA ALA A 265 -8.09 -0.09 -25.12
C ALA A 265 -6.95 -0.98 -25.62
N GLU A 266 -6.98 -2.28 -25.31
CA GLU A 266 -6.02 -3.26 -25.84
C GLU A 266 -6.02 -3.27 -27.37
N THR A 267 -7.20 -3.19 -27.99
CA THR A 267 -7.36 -3.14 -29.45
C THR A 267 -6.77 -1.87 -30.05
N GLN A 268 -7.04 -0.70 -29.46
CA GLN A 268 -6.48 0.58 -29.93
C GLN A 268 -4.96 0.61 -29.78
N ILE A 269 -4.44 0.12 -28.65
CA ILE A 269 -3.00 -0.02 -28.41
C ILE A 269 -2.36 -0.93 -29.46
N ALA A 270 -2.97 -2.08 -29.76
CA ALA A 270 -2.49 -3.00 -30.80
C ALA A 270 -2.51 -2.39 -32.21
N GLN A 271 -3.39 -1.42 -32.47
CA GLN A 271 -3.46 -0.65 -33.71
C GLN A 271 -2.54 0.58 -33.71
N SER A 272 -1.68 0.74 -32.69
CA SER A 272 -0.82 1.92 -32.51
C SER A 272 -1.59 3.24 -32.47
N LYS A 273 -2.79 3.22 -31.88
CA LYS A 273 -3.60 4.42 -31.61
C LYS A 273 -3.56 4.73 -30.11
N HIS A 274 -3.29 5.99 -29.78
CA HIS A 274 -3.26 6.47 -28.39
C HIS A 274 -4.60 7.08 -27.95
N GLU A 275 -5.46 7.45 -28.89
CA GLU A 275 -6.79 8.00 -28.60
C GLU A 275 -7.79 6.86 -28.35
N LEU A 276 -8.31 6.79 -27.12
CA LEU A 276 -9.36 5.86 -26.75
C LEU A 276 -10.73 6.47 -27.08
N GLN A 277 -11.22 6.15 -28.28
CA GLN A 277 -12.52 6.62 -28.77
C GLN A 277 -13.66 5.68 -28.33
N CYS A 278 -14.87 6.25 -28.27
CA CYS A 278 -16.12 5.54 -28.00
C CYS A 278 -16.27 4.36 -28.97
N MET A 279 -16.77 3.24 -28.46
CA MET A 279 -16.97 2.01 -29.25
C MET A 279 -18.43 1.81 -29.68
N SER A 280 -19.28 2.83 -29.53
CA SER A 280 -20.67 2.77 -29.97
C SER A 280 -20.76 2.66 -31.50
N ILE A 281 -21.84 2.03 -31.97
CA ILE A 281 -22.13 1.86 -33.40
C ILE A 281 -22.69 3.16 -34.00
N GLU A 282 -23.13 4.11 -33.17
CA GLU A 282 -23.82 5.35 -33.57
C GLU A 282 -22.89 6.47 -34.09
N ASP A 283 -21.75 6.13 -34.69
CA ASP A 283 -20.74 7.07 -35.21
C ASP A 283 -20.32 8.14 -34.17
N CYS A 284 -19.94 7.68 -32.98
CA CYS A 284 -19.49 8.51 -31.89
C CYS A 284 -17.96 8.63 -31.88
N SER A 285 -17.43 9.83 -32.15
CA SER A 285 -15.99 10.12 -32.08
C SER A 285 -15.51 10.60 -30.72
N ALA A 286 -16.39 10.63 -29.71
CA ALA A 286 -16.06 11.10 -28.38
C ALA A 286 -15.06 10.18 -27.68
N GLY A 287 -14.23 10.75 -26.82
CA GLY A 287 -13.33 10.00 -25.95
C GLY A 287 -13.96 9.63 -24.61
N PHE A 288 -13.09 9.24 -23.69
CA PHE A 288 -13.43 9.03 -22.28
C PHE A 288 -12.64 10.02 -21.42
N SER A 289 -13.30 10.61 -20.43
CA SER A 289 -12.64 11.50 -19.47
C SER A 289 -11.53 10.77 -18.69
N VAL A 290 -10.61 11.53 -18.10
CA VAL A 290 -9.52 10.97 -17.28
C VAL A 290 -10.06 10.11 -16.13
N GLY A 291 -11.15 10.55 -15.49
CA GLY A 291 -11.80 9.81 -14.41
C GLY A 291 -12.40 8.48 -14.89
N GLU A 292 -13.01 8.47 -16.08
CA GLU A 292 -13.57 7.27 -16.71
C GLU A 292 -12.47 6.30 -17.16
N ARG A 293 -11.40 6.82 -17.77
CA ARG A 293 -10.21 6.03 -18.18
C ARG A 293 -9.56 5.32 -17.00
N ALA A 294 -9.49 5.96 -15.84
CA ALA A 294 -8.92 5.37 -14.63
C ALA A 294 -9.69 4.13 -14.13
N LYS A 295 -10.96 3.96 -14.52
CA LYS A 295 -11.77 2.80 -14.12
C LYS A 295 -11.41 1.51 -14.86
N PHE A 296 -10.78 1.59 -16.04
CA PHE A 296 -10.50 0.41 -16.88
C PHE A 296 -9.06 0.31 -17.41
N LEU A 297 -8.25 1.37 -17.30
CA LEU A 297 -6.84 1.30 -17.71
C LEU A 297 -5.96 0.75 -16.58
N SER A 298 -5.20 -0.28 -16.91
CA SER A 298 -4.11 -0.78 -16.06
C SER A 298 -2.89 0.15 -16.18
N VAL A 299 -1.94 -0.02 -15.25
CA VAL A 299 -0.63 0.69 -15.33
C VAL A 299 0.08 0.38 -16.66
N ASP A 300 -0.07 -0.84 -17.17
CA ASP A 300 0.55 -1.25 -18.42
C ASP A 300 -0.15 -0.64 -19.64
N HIS A 301 -1.48 -0.49 -19.61
CA HIS A 301 -2.23 0.21 -20.66
C HIS A 301 -1.82 1.68 -20.74
N ILE A 302 -1.69 2.36 -19.61
CA ILE A 302 -1.26 3.77 -19.55
C ILE A 302 0.13 3.93 -20.18
N LYS A 303 1.10 3.11 -19.76
CA LYS A 303 2.46 3.13 -20.32
C LYS A 303 2.52 2.83 -21.82
N ALA A 304 1.62 1.99 -22.33
CA ALA A 304 1.57 1.68 -23.75
C ALA A 304 1.03 2.86 -24.56
N LEU A 305 -0.05 3.50 -24.09
CA LEU A 305 -0.63 4.68 -24.72
C LEU A 305 0.35 5.86 -24.75
N ASP A 306 1.04 6.13 -23.63
CA ASP A 306 2.03 7.21 -23.54
C ASP A 306 3.20 7.01 -24.52
N ARG A 307 3.61 5.76 -24.76
CA ARG A 307 4.65 5.45 -25.75
C ARG A 307 4.17 5.74 -27.17
N ILE A 308 2.97 5.28 -27.51
CA ILE A 308 2.36 5.48 -28.83
C ILE A 308 2.16 6.98 -29.09
N GLU A 309 1.73 7.75 -28.10
CA GLU A 309 1.54 9.20 -28.22
C GLU A 309 2.87 9.93 -28.50
N LYS A 310 3.94 9.59 -27.76
CA LYS A 310 5.27 10.16 -27.99
C LYS A 310 5.81 9.83 -29.39
N ASP A 311 5.63 8.59 -29.84
CA ASP A 311 6.06 8.17 -31.17
C ASP A 311 5.30 8.93 -32.26
N ALA A 312 3.99 9.14 -32.09
CA ALA A 312 3.17 9.92 -33.02
C ALA A 312 3.59 11.40 -33.09
N GLN A 313 3.89 12.02 -31.95
CA GLN A 313 4.36 13.42 -31.88
C GLN A 313 5.75 13.59 -32.50
N GLY A 314 6.66 12.62 -32.32
CA GLY A 314 7.99 12.63 -32.94
C GLY A 314 7.95 12.55 -34.46
N VAL A 315 7.06 11.73 -35.02
CA VAL A 315 6.84 11.63 -36.48
C VAL A 315 6.25 12.92 -37.05
N GLN A 316 5.33 13.57 -36.34
CA GLN A 316 4.75 14.85 -36.77
C GLN A 316 5.81 15.98 -36.79
N GLN A 317 6.70 16.04 -35.81
CA GLN A 317 7.79 17.04 -35.78
C GLN A 317 8.82 16.83 -36.91
N GLN A 318 9.14 15.58 -37.26
CA GLN A 318 10.04 15.28 -38.37
C GLN A 318 9.45 15.65 -39.73
N ASN A 319 8.15 15.43 -39.92
CA ASN A 319 7.45 15.84 -41.15
C ASN A 319 7.35 17.36 -41.29
N TYR A 320 7.26 18.10 -40.18
CA TYR A 320 7.24 19.57 -40.19
C TYR A 320 8.60 20.21 -40.47
N GLN A 321 9.71 19.50 -40.20
CA GLN A 321 11.07 19.96 -40.50
C GLN A 321 11.55 19.65 -41.92
N GLN A 322 10.77 18.88 -42.70
CA GLN A 322 11.07 18.52 -44.09
C GLN A 322 10.22 19.27 -45.12
N GLN A 323 9.37 20.20 -44.68
CA GLN A 323 8.63 21.16 -45.52
C GLN A 323 9.24 22.56 -45.39
#